data_AF-A0A3C1NKJ0-F1
#
_entry.id   AF-A0A3C1NKJ0-F1
#
_cell.length_a   1.000
_cell.length_b   1.000
_cell.length_c   1.000
_cell.angle_alpha   90.00
_cell.angle_beta   90.00
_cell.angle_gamma   90.00
#
_symmetry.space_group_name_H-M   'P 1'
#
loop_
_entity.id
_entity.type
_entity.pdbx_description
1 polymer ?
#
loop_
_entity_poly.entity_id
_entity_poly.type
_entity_poly.pdbx_seq_one_letter_code
_entity_poly.pdbx_strand_id
1 'polypeptide(L)'
;MPAAYINARVDVHIISYFVTNFKEKEYARIMKQVLICWMLTLTSLSGFSQQAPTELYELILNLLPDSTQSATQMEWTTLRKIPAVSWQSTEPVRKEKSFIYRGSLPVSIQGRTFSCEPKDPKPCPFKLTLEGNENAYTKFSIDHLATPDIQPEQNLSYLFANVPKHKVYRKNSDSGLVIVYTYELRFPGKKKVWLMYATMKSQTGNGIFIKIFFDKKDLESNDGF
;
A
#
# COMPACT_ATOMS: atom_id res chain seq x y z
N MET A 1 -96.29 -37.55 -23.53
CA MET A 1 -95.86 -38.44 -22.44
C MET A 1 -95.11 -39.62 -23.04
N PRO A 2 -94.14 -40.24 -22.34
CA PRO A 2 -93.36 -39.70 -21.21
C PRO A 2 -92.34 -38.67 -21.77
N ALA A 3 -91.09 -38.44 -21.35
CA ALA A 3 -90.31 -38.79 -20.15
C ALA A 3 -89.39 -37.59 -19.79
N ALA A 4 -88.58 -37.70 -18.72
CA ALA A 4 -87.49 -36.77 -18.41
C ALA A 4 -86.16 -37.51 -18.19
N TYR A 5 -85.03 -36.86 -18.50
CA TYR A 5 -83.73 -37.19 -17.92
C TYR A 5 -82.89 -35.91 -17.79
N ILE A 6 -82.42 -35.65 -16.56
CA ILE A 6 -81.46 -34.58 -16.27
C ILE A 6 -80.06 -35.14 -16.56
N ASN A 7 -79.19 -34.35 -17.20
CA ASN A 7 -77.77 -34.69 -17.27
C ASN A 7 -76.93 -33.43 -17.04
N ALA A 8 -76.42 -33.28 -15.82
CA ALA A 8 -75.53 -32.19 -15.45
C ALA A 8 -74.11 -32.52 -15.91
N ARG A 9 -73.64 -31.82 -16.95
CA ARG A 9 -72.22 -31.80 -17.34
C ARG A 9 -71.61 -30.46 -17.01
N VAL A 10 -71.09 -30.34 -15.78
CA VAL A 10 -70.11 -29.31 -15.42
C VAL A 10 -68.74 -29.80 -15.91
N ASP A 11 -68.55 -29.81 -17.23
CA ASP A 11 -67.33 -30.36 -17.86
C ASP A 11 -66.16 -29.37 -17.78
N VAL A 12 -65.46 -29.41 -16.63
CA VAL A 12 -64.00 -29.49 -16.42
C VAL A 12 -63.05 -28.47 -17.11
N HIS A 13 -63.32 -27.97 -18.31
CA HIS A 13 -62.39 -27.16 -19.11
C HIS A 13 -62.04 -25.80 -18.47
N ILE A 14 -62.97 -25.15 -17.79
CA ILE A 14 -62.75 -23.80 -17.21
C ILE A 14 -61.81 -23.86 -16.00
N ILE A 15 -61.89 -24.92 -15.19
CA ILE A 15 -61.04 -25.08 -13.99
C ILE A 15 -59.59 -25.39 -14.39
N SER A 16 -59.40 -26.22 -15.42
CA SER A 16 -58.06 -26.56 -15.94
C SER A 16 -57.30 -25.32 -16.41
N TYR A 17 -57.96 -24.43 -17.16
CA TYR A 17 -57.34 -23.20 -17.71
C TYR A 17 -56.93 -22.18 -16.64
N PHE A 18 -57.67 -22.08 -15.53
CA PHE A 18 -57.33 -21.17 -14.43
C PHE A 18 -56.14 -21.68 -13.59
N VAL A 19 -56.09 -22.98 -13.31
CA VAL A 19 -55.04 -23.57 -12.45
C VAL A 19 -53.67 -23.59 -13.14
N THR A 20 -53.60 -23.77 -14.46
CA THR A 20 -52.34 -23.69 -15.22
C THR A 20 -51.82 -22.25 -15.34
N ASN A 21 -52.68 -21.30 -15.74
CA ASN A 21 -52.29 -19.88 -15.87
C ASN A 21 -51.85 -19.23 -14.55
N PHE A 22 -52.43 -19.64 -13.41
CA PHE A 22 -52.02 -19.11 -12.11
C PHE A 22 -50.61 -19.59 -11.73
N LYS A 23 -50.33 -20.89 -11.93
CA LYS A 23 -49.01 -21.47 -11.65
C LYS A 23 -47.91 -20.85 -12.52
N GLU A 24 -48.10 -20.70 -13.83
CA GLU A 24 -47.06 -20.10 -14.69
C GLU A 24 -46.69 -18.67 -14.26
N LYS A 25 -47.68 -17.85 -13.85
CA LYS A 25 -47.42 -16.48 -13.37
C LYS A 25 -46.69 -16.44 -12.03
N GLU A 26 -46.97 -17.36 -11.12
CA GLU A 26 -46.19 -17.50 -9.89
C GLU A 26 -44.77 -18.02 -10.16
N TYR A 27 -44.60 -19.05 -10.99
CA TYR A 27 -43.26 -19.55 -11.37
C TYR A 27 -42.43 -18.48 -12.06
N ALA A 28 -43.00 -17.68 -12.97
CA ALA A 28 -42.30 -16.56 -13.60
C ALA A 28 -41.91 -15.47 -12.60
N ARG A 29 -42.77 -15.18 -11.60
CA ARG A 29 -42.47 -14.21 -10.53
C ARG A 29 -41.35 -14.71 -9.61
N ILE A 30 -41.40 -15.98 -9.21
CA ILE A 30 -40.38 -16.64 -8.38
C ILE A 30 -39.05 -16.72 -9.13
N MET A 31 -39.03 -17.19 -10.38
CA MET A 31 -37.81 -17.20 -11.19
C MET A 31 -37.22 -15.79 -11.34
N LYS A 32 -38.04 -14.77 -11.61
CA LYS A 32 -37.56 -13.39 -11.71
C LYS A 32 -36.97 -12.88 -10.39
N GLN A 33 -37.56 -13.21 -9.24
CA GLN A 33 -37.01 -12.89 -7.93
C GLN A 33 -35.69 -13.61 -7.65
N VAL A 34 -35.58 -14.90 -7.99
CA VAL A 34 -34.34 -15.68 -7.86
C VAL A 34 -33.24 -15.09 -8.76
N LEU A 35 -33.54 -14.75 -10.02
CA LEU A 35 -32.59 -14.14 -10.96
C LEU A 35 -32.09 -12.77 -10.48
N ILE A 36 -32.97 -11.96 -9.89
CA ILE A 36 -32.60 -10.68 -9.26
C ILE A 36 -31.70 -10.92 -8.03
N CYS A 37 -32.02 -11.88 -7.17
CA CYS A 37 -31.16 -12.24 -6.03
C CYS A 37 -29.77 -12.73 -6.48
N TRP A 38 -29.68 -13.54 -7.54
CA TRP A 38 -28.40 -14.00 -8.10
C TRP A 38 -27.57 -12.87 -8.71
N MET A 39 -28.19 -11.90 -9.38
CA MET A 39 -27.45 -10.72 -9.86
C MET A 39 -26.97 -9.81 -8.71
N LEU A 40 -27.73 -9.72 -7.61
CA LEU A 40 -27.34 -8.94 -6.43
C LEU A 40 -26.20 -9.60 -5.62
N THR A 41 -26.12 -10.93 -5.56
CA THR A 41 -25.02 -11.63 -4.87
C THR A 41 -23.73 -11.69 -5.69
N LEU A 42 -23.80 -11.58 -7.01
CA LEU A 42 -22.60 -11.51 -7.87
C LEU A 42 -21.92 -10.13 -7.84
N THR A 43 -22.66 -9.05 -7.54
CA THR A 43 -22.10 -7.69 -7.46
C THR A 43 -21.40 -7.35 -6.14
N SER A 44 -21.52 -8.18 -5.10
CA SER A 44 -20.95 -7.91 -3.76
C SER A 44 -19.59 -8.56 -3.50
N LEU A 45 -19.03 -9.33 -4.45
CA LEU A 45 -17.78 -10.09 -4.26
C LEU A 45 -16.53 -9.44 -4.88
N SER A 46 -16.67 -8.39 -5.71
CA SER A 46 -15.57 -7.66 -6.33
C SER A 46 -15.08 -6.49 -5.45
N GLY A 47 -14.70 -6.81 -4.21
CA GLY A 47 -14.33 -5.85 -3.16
C GLY A 47 -12.93 -6.00 -2.56
N PHE A 48 -12.02 -6.76 -3.18
CA PHE A 48 -10.61 -6.76 -2.79
C PHE A 48 -9.95 -5.44 -3.20
N SER A 49 -10.08 -4.43 -2.35
CA SER A 49 -9.34 -3.17 -2.48
C SER A 49 -7.85 -3.44 -2.34
N GLN A 50 -7.17 -3.66 -3.47
CA GLN A 50 -5.71 -3.65 -3.50
C GLN A 50 -5.26 -2.23 -3.13
N GLN A 51 -4.55 -2.14 -2.00
CA GLN A 51 -4.11 -0.86 -1.47
C GLN A 51 -3.18 -0.18 -2.49
N ALA A 52 -3.58 0.99 -2.97
CA ALA A 52 -2.82 1.71 -3.99
C ALA A 52 -1.38 2.00 -3.51
N PRO A 53 -0.36 1.86 -4.38
CA PRO A 53 1.01 2.18 -4.03
C PRO A 53 1.14 3.66 -3.68
N THR A 54 1.86 3.96 -2.60
CA THR A 54 2.18 5.34 -2.22
C THR A 54 3.46 5.78 -2.92
N GLU A 55 3.47 6.93 -3.59
CA GLU A 55 4.69 7.43 -4.22
C GLU A 55 5.76 7.76 -3.17
N LEU A 56 7.00 7.33 -3.40
CA LEU A 56 8.13 7.46 -2.46
C LEU A 56 8.34 8.90 -1.99
N TYR A 57 8.18 9.87 -2.90
CA TYR A 57 8.29 11.29 -2.60
C TYR A 57 7.23 11.75 -1.56
N GLU A 58 5.98 11.35 -1.75
CA GLU A 58 4.87 11.68 -0.84
C GLU A 58 4.99 10.94 0.51
N LEU A 59 5.44 9.69 0.50
CA LEU A 59 5.75 8.94 1.72
C LEU A 59 6.80 9.68 2.56
N ILE A 60 7.89 10.12 1.93
CA ILE A 60 8.96 10.87 2.60
C ILE A 60 8.43 12.21 3.12
N LEU A 61 7.67 12.97 2.33
CA LEU A 61 7.06 14.23 2.80
C LEU A 61 6.20 14.03 4.06
N ASN A 62 5.40 12.97 4.13
CA ASN A 62 4.55 12.69 5.28
C ASN A 62 5.32 12.25 6.54
N LEU A 63 6.55 11.76 6.38
CA LEU A 63 7.45 11.38 7.47
C LEU A 63 8.39 12.51 7.92
N LEU A 64 8.39 13.66 7.25
CA LEU A 64 9.29 14.77 7.55
C LEU A 64 8.63 15.87 8.40
N PRO A 65 9.35 16.43 9.39
CA PRO A 65 8.87 17.59 10.15
C PRO A 65 8.78 18.84 9.27
N ASP A 66 7.73 19.64 9.49
CA ASP A 66 7.49 20.87 8.74
C ASP A 66 8.52 21.95 9.09
N SER A 67 8.83 22.82 8.13
CA SER A 67 9.84 23.87 8.29
C SER A 67 9.53 24.87 9.42
N THR A 68 8.26 24.97 9.83
CA THR A 68 7.77 25.86 10.90
C THR A 68 7.92 25.28 12.31
N GLN A 69 8.12 23.97 12.46
CA GLN A 69 8.25 23.34 13.77
C GLN A 69 9.61 23.69 14.39
N SER A 70 9.69 23.87 15.72
CA SER A 70 10.99 24.06 16.40
C SER A 70 11.78 22.76 16.51
N ALA A 71 11.12 21.67 16.88
CA ALA A 71 11.72 20.35 17.11
C ALA A 71 12.30 19.69 15.85
N THR A 72 13.38 18.91 15.99
CA THR A 72 14.00 18.08 14.95
C THR A 72 13.60 16.61 15.07
N GLN A 73 12.38 16.36 15.54
CA GLN A 73 11.82 15.03 15.79
C GLN A 73 10.33 15.03 15.45
N MET A 74 9.76 13.86 15.19
CA MET A 74 8.34 13.67 14.87
C MET A 74 7.70 12.76 15.91
N GLU A 75 6.61 13.19 16.54
CA GLU A 75 5.91 12.38 17.55
C GLU A 75 5.36 11.08 16.96
N TRP A 76 5.40 9.99 17.73
CA TRP A 76 4.84 8.70 17.32
C TRP A 76 3.34 8.76 16.98
N THR A 77 2.61 9.68 17.61
CA THR A 77 1.18 9.97 17.37
C THR A 77 0.87 10.38 15.93
N THR A 78 1.82 11.05 15.25
CA THR A 78 1.66 11.55 13.88
C THR A 78 1.45 10.44 12.85
N LEU A 79 1.94 9.23 13.16
CA LEU A 79 1.97 8.09 12.25
C LEU A 79 0.60 7.46 11.98
N ARG A 80 -0.38 7.75 12.85
CA ARG A 80 -1.79 7.43 12.59
C ARG A 80 -2.35 8.13 11.34
N LYS A 81 -1.64 9.13 10.79
CA LYS A 81 -1.98 9.84 9.56
C LYS A 81 -1.41 9.21 8.28
N ILE A 82 -0.69 8.08 8.37
CA ILE A 82 -0.15 7.36 7.20
C ILE A 82 -0.98 6.08 6.98
N PRO A 83 -2.16 6.16 6.34
CA PRO A 83 -3.12 5.04 6.27
C PRO A 83 -2.61 3.85 5.45
N ALA A 84 -1.56 4.04 4.64
CA ALA A 84 -0.99 3.01 3.78
C ALA A 84 0.01 2.07 4.47
N VAL A 85 0.41 2.32 5.72
CA VAL A 85 1.41 1.48 6.40
C VAL A 85 0.75 0.36 7.20
N SER A 86 1.02 -0.88 6.83
CA SER A 86 0.73 -2.06 7.66
C SER A 86 1.79 -2.15 8.76
N TRP A 87 1.48 -1.63 9.96
CA TRP A 87 2.39 -1.66 11.11
C TRP A 87 2.50 -3.06 11.73
N GLN A 88 3.70 -3.42 12.21
CA GLN A 88 3.99 -4.73 12.82
C GLN A 88 3.58 -4.82 14.30
N SER A 89 3.28 -3.67 14.91
CA SER A 89 2.85 -3.51 16.30
C SER A 89 1.85 -2.35 16.39
N THR A 90 1.20 -2.18 17.53
CA THR A 90 0.35 -1.00 17.81
C THR A 90 1.15 0.23 18.22
N GLU A 91 2.35 0.01 18.78
CA GLU A 91 3.21 1.03 19.39
C GLU A 91 4.70 0.75 19.08
N PRO A 92 5.59 1.75 19.19
CA PRO A 92 7.04 1.57 19.04
C PRO A 92 7.61 0.61 20.09
N VAL A 93 8.45 -0.32 19.65
CA VAL A 93 9.10 -1.32 20.51
C VAL A 93 10.46 -0.80 20.96
N ARG A 94 10.71 -0.77 22.27
CA ARG A 94 12.03 -0.44 22.82
C ARG A 94 13.06 -1.52 22.43
N LYS A 95 14.16 -1.10 21.81
CA LYS A 95 15.34 -1.94 21.53
C LYS A 95 16.58 -1.23 22.06
N GLU A 96 17.22 -1.82 23.07
CA GLU A 96 18.41 -1.27 23.73
C GLU A 96 18.15 0.16 24.27
N LYS A 97 18.74 1.18 23.61
CA LYS A 97 18.62 2.60 23.95
C LYS A 97 17.66 3.38 23.04
N SER A 98 17.11 2.75 22.00
CA SER A 98 16.20 3.37 21.01
C SER A 98 14.80 2.77 21.11
N PHE A 99 13.81 3.49 20.58
CA PHE A 99 12.48 2.97 20.26
C PHE A 99 12.38 2.82 18.75
N ILE A 100 11.86 1.67 18.29
CA ILE A 100 11.79 1.30 16.88
C ILE A 100 10.35 0.96 16.54
N TYR A 101 9.82 1.56 15.47
CA TYR A 101 8.50 1.22 14.95
C TYR A 101 8.61 0.78 13.49
N ARG A 102 8.05 -0.38 13.17
CA ARG A 102 8.18 -1.03 11.86
C ARG A 102 6.85 -1.21 11.20
N GLY A 103 6.82 -0.99 9.89
CA GLY A 103 5.69 -1.32 9.04
C GLY A 103 6.13 -1.68 7.63
N SER A 104 5.16 -2.03 6.81
CA SER A 104 5.35 -2.36 5.40
C SER A 104 4.25 -1.73 4.55
N LEU A 105 4.60 -1.25 3.37
CA LEU A 105 3.64 -0.67 2.43
C LEU A 105 4.07 -0.84 0.97
N PRO A 106 3.12 -0.93 0.01
CA PRO A 106 3.43 -0.79 -1.40
C PRO A 106 3.87 0.64 -1.68
N VAL A 107 5.07 0.80 -2.26
CA VAL A 107 5.61 2.10 -2.68
C VAL A 107 5.85 2.09 -4.17
N SER A 108 5.52 3.19 -4.85
CA SER A 108 5.97 3.44 -6.21
C SER A 108 7.16 4.40 -6.23
N ILE A 109 8.06 4.19 -7.19
CA ILE A 109 9.15 5.13 -7.52
C ILE A 109 8.89 5.62 -8.94
N GLN A 110 8.57 6.89 -9.08
CA GLN A 110 8.15 7.52 -10.35
C GLN A 110 6.98 6.77 -11.01
N GLY A 111 5.98 6.39 -10.21
CA GLY A 111 4.84 5.60 -10.66
C GLY A 111 5.13 4.14 -10.99
N ARG A 112 6.38 3.66 -10.86
CA ARG A 112 6.73 2.24 -11.05
C ARG A 112 6.66 1.49 -9.72
N THR A 113 5.96 0.35 -9.72
CA THR A 113 6.02 -0.65 -8.66
C THR A 113 6.99 -1.77 -9.05
N PHE A 114 7.54 -2.48 -8.07
CA PHE A 114 8.47 -3.59 -8.28
C PHE A 114 7.86 -4.89 -7.77
N SER A 115 8.13 -6.04 -8.41
CA SER A 115 7.76 -7.35 -7.87
C SER A 115 8.92 -7.99 -7.09
N CYS A 116 8.60 -8.80 -6.08
CA CYS A 116 9.56 -9.70 -5.44
C CYS A 116 9.79 -10.97 -6.30
N GLU A 117 8.84 -11.31 -7.17
CA GLU A 117 8.77 -12.58 -7.90
C GLU A 117 8.65 -12.35 -9.42
N PRO A 118 9.59 -12.84 -10.25
CA PRO A 118 9.53 -12.68 -11.70
C PRO A 118 8.32 -13.33 -12.40
N LYS A 119 7.51 -14.12 -11.67
CA LYS A 119 6.38 -14.91 -12.18
C LYS A 119 5.04 -14.55 -11.54
N ASP A 120 5.02 -13.71 -10.51
CA ASP A 120 3.82 -13.22 -9.85
C ASP A 120 3.91 -11.69 -9.74
N PRO A 121 3.02 -10.92 -10.37
CA PRO A 121 3.10 -9.46 -10.41
C PRO A 121 2.72 -8.76 -9.08
N LYS A 122 2.63 -9.49 -7.97
CA LYS A 122 2.37 -8.91 -6.63
C LYS A 122 3.41 -7.84 -6.28
N PRO A 123 2.98 -6.61 -5.95
CA PRO A 123 3.89 -5.55 -5.51
C PRO A 123 4.67 -5.99 -4.27
N CYS A 124 5.99 -5.86 -4.36
CA CYS A 124 6.90 -6.13 -3.27
C CYS A 124 6.80 -4.98 -2.26
N PRO A 125 6.38 -5.24 -1.01
CA PRO A 125 6.22 -4.16 -0.05
C PRO A 125 7.58 -3.67 0.43
N PHE A 126 7.78 -2.34 0.40
CA PHE A 126 8.91 -1.73 1.08
C PHE A 126 8.72 -1.86 2.59
N LYS A 127 9.81 -2.06 3.31
CA LYS A 127 9.82 -2.00 4.77
C LYS A 127 10.14 -0.57 5.19
N LEU A 128 9.34 -0.05 6.12
CA LEU A 128 9.55 1.23 6.78
C LEU A 128 9.98 0.96 8.22
N THR A 129 11.14 1.47 8.63
CA THR A 129 11.62 1.41 10.01
C THR A 129 11.87 2.83 10.51
N LEU A 130 11.16 3.23 11.55
CA LEU A 130 11.33 4.50 12.25
C LEU A 130 12.14 4.28 13.53
N GLU A 131 13.02 5.20 13.89
CA GLU A 131 13.84 5.09 15.10
C GLU A 131 13.96 6.44 15.84
N GLY A 132 13.90 6.39 17.17
CA GLY A 132 14.23 7.52 18.03
C GLY A 132 14.11 7.20 19.52
N ASN A 133 13.53 8.13 20.27
CA ASN A 133 13.35 8.06 21.72
C ASN A 133 11.91 7.66 22.10
N GLU A 134 11.60 7.63 23.39
CA GLU A 134 10.29 7.23 23.93
C GLU A 134 9.11 8.05 23.37
N ASN A 135 9.33 9.31 23.00
CA ASN A 135 8.29 10.25 22.58
C ASN A 135 8.22 10.49 21.06
N ALA A 136 9.35 10.37 20.35
CA ALA A 136 9.45 10.74 18.94
C ALA A 136 10.57 10.00 18.18
N TYR A 137 10.43 9.93 16.84
CA TYR A 137 11.49 9.50 15.92
C TYR A 137 12.33 10.68 15.41
N THR A 138 13.63 10.47 15.21
CA THR A 138 14.58 11.45 14.65
C THR A 138 15.17 11.01 13.31
N LYS A 139 14.95 9.74 12.94
CA LYS A 139 15.44 9.15 11.69
C LYS A 139 14.54 7.98 11.27
N PHE A 140 14.60 7.63 9.99
CA PHE A 140 13.91 6.46 9.46
C PHE A 140 14.66 5.83 8.29
N SER A 141 14.38 4.56 7.99
CA SER A 141 14.82 3.88 6.78
C SER A 141 13.66 3.27 6.01
N ILE A 142 13.80 3.28 4.69
CA ILE A 142 12.92 2.64 3.71
C ILE A 142 13.79 1.67 2.92
N ASP A 143 13.48 0.37 3.01
CA ASP A 143 14.26 -0.69 2.37
C ASP A 143 13.41 -1.61 1.49
N HIS A 144 14.01 -2.06 0.37
CA HIS A 144 13.42 -2.96 -0.59
C HIS A 144 14.32 -4.17 -0.82
N LEU A 145 13.71 -5.35 -0.98
CA LEU A 145 14.42 -6.58 -1.31
C LEU A 145 15.06 -6.49 -2.72
N ALA A 146 16.10 -7.29 -2.97
CA ALA A 146 16.75 -7.29 -4.27
C ALA A 146 15.85 -7.91 -5.34
N THR A 147 15.60 -7.16 -6.42
CA THR A 147 14.73 -7.55 -7.55
C THR A 147 15.40 -7.15 -8.88
N PRO A 148 15.24 -7.91 -9.98
CA PRO A 148 15.82 -7.56 -11.28
C PRO A 148 15.26 -6.25 -11.86
N ASP A 149 14.08 -5.81 -11.42
CA ASP A 149 13.38 -4.64 -11.95
C ASP A 149 13.99 -3.29 -11.49
N ILE A 150 14.76 -3.31 -10.39
CA ILE A 150 15.49 -2.13 -9.92
C ILE A 150 16.78 -2.00 -10.71
N GLN A 151 17.01 -0.81 -11.26
CA GLN A 151 18.28 -0.47 -11.91
C GLN A 151 19.28 0.05 -10.88
N PRO A 152 20.58 -0.24 -10.99
CA PRO A 152 21.61 0.22 -10.05
C PRO A 152 22.01 1.68 -10.32
N GLU A 153 21.03 2.56 -10.51
CA GLU A 153 21.25 4.00 -10.66
C GLU A 153 21.50 4.66 -9.30
N GLN A 154 22.35 5.68 -9.27
CA GLN A 154 22.77 6.35 -8.02
C GLN A 154 22.24 7.78 -7.89
N ASN A 155 21.57 8.29 -8.93
CA ASN A 155 21.11 9.67 -8.95
C ASN A 155 19.79 9.79 -8.17
N LEU A 156 19.61 10.89 -7.45
CA LEU A 156 18.32 11.24 -6.84
C LEU A 156 17.19 11.34 -7.88
N SER A 157 17.52 11.59 -9.15
CA SER A 157 16.56 11.52 -10.27
C SER A 157 16.01 10.13 -10.55
N TYR A 158 16.60 9.06 -10.00
CA TYR A 158 15.99 7.73 -10.02
C TYR A 158 14.91 7.58 -8.93
N LEU A 159 15.15 8.16 -7.75
CA LEU A 159 14.21 8.12 -6.62
C LEU A 159 13.04 9.12 -6.76
N PHE A 160 13.28 10.26 -7.41
CA PHE A 160 12.34 11.38 -7.44
C PHE A 160 12.25 11.99 -8.84
N ALA A 161 11.06 11.96 -9.45
CA ALA A 161 10.80 12.70 -10.69
C ALA A 161 10.98 14.21 -10.47
N ASN A 162 10.45 14.73 -9.36
CA ASN A 162 10.67 16.09 -8.88
C ASN A 162 11.80 16.09 -7.83
N VAL A 163 13.05 16.10 -8.29
CA VAL A 163 14.22 16.04 -7.40
C VAL A 163 14.23 17.24 -6.43
N PRO A 164 14.25 17.01 -5.09
CA PRO A 164 14.31 18.10 -4.12
C PRO A 164 15.62 18.88 -4.23
N LYS A 165 15.65 20.10 -3.70
CA LYS A 165 16.89 20.90 -3.63
C LYS A 165 17.91 20.13 -2.79
N HIS A 166 19.05 19.80 -3.39
CA HIS A 166 20.03 18.90 -2.78
C HIS A 166 21.46 19.40 -2.93
N LYS A 167 22.34 18.86 -2.08
CA LYS A 167 23.80 18.95 -2.18
C LYS A 167 24.38 17.59 -1.81
N VAL A 168 25.35 17.09 -2.58
CA VAL A 168 26.13 15.91 -2.17
C VAL A 168 26.89 16.25 -0.88
N TYR A 169 26.64 15.50 0.19
CA TYR A 169 27.27 15.70 1.49
C TYR A 169 28.56 14.88 1.61
N ARG A 170 28.50 13.58 1.27
CA ARG A 170 29.63 12.64 1.29
C ARG A 170 29.38 11.54 0.25
N LYS A 171 30.41 11.11 -0.49
CA LYS A 171 30.40 9.79 -1.16
C LYS A 171 31.00 8.82 -0.16
N ASN A 172 30.21 7.86 0.34
CA ASN A 172 30.62 7.05 1.50
C ASN A 172 31.38 5.80 1.05
N SER A 173 30.82 5.05 0.10
CA SER A 173 31.41 3.80 -0.39
C SER A 173 30.98 3.50 -1.82
N ASP A 174 31.83 2.79 -2.56
CA ASP A 174 31.61 2.37 -3.94
C ASP A 174 32.45 1.10 -4.19
N SER A 175 31.96 -0.04 -3.70
CA SER A 175 32.63 -1.34 -3.83
C SER A 175 32.25 -2.10 -5.11
N GLY A 176 31.54 -1.44 -6.04
CA GLY A 176 30.91 -2.07 -7.19
C GLY A 176 29.66 -2.91 -6.86
N LEU A 177 29.64 -3.58 -5.70
CA LEU A 177 28.50 -4.34 -5.16
C LEU A 177 27.56 -3.48 -4.32
N VAL A 178 28.12 -2.59 -3.48
CA VAL A 178 27.35 -1.64 -2.67
C VAL A 178 27.88 -0.25 -2.95
N ILE A 179 26.97 0.66 -3.29
CA ILE A 179 27.29 2.05 -3.59
C ILE A 179 26.44 2.93 -2.68
N VAL A 180 27.07 3.83 -1.93
CA VAL A 180 26.44 4.64 -0.89
C VAL A 180 26.81 6.11 -1.03
N TYR A 181 25.80 6.94 -1.24
CA TYR A 181 25.91 8.41 -1.26
C TYR A 181 25.10 9.02 -0.12
N THR A 182 25.65 10.07 0.49
CA THR A 182 24.91 10.91 1.44
C THR A 182 24.64 12.28 0.80
N TYR A 183 23.40 12.73 0.90
CA TYR A 183 22.92 14.02 0.39
C TYR A 183 22.33 14.87 1.51
N GLU A 184 22.60 16.18 1.52
CA GLU A 184 21.75 17.14 2.23
C GLU A 184 20.55 17.46 1.31
N LEU A 185 19.33 17.27 1.79
CA LEU A 185 18.08 17.51 1.05
C LEU A 185 17.23 18.60 1.71
N ARG A 186 16.50 19.34 0.87
CA ARG A 186 15.47 20.32 1.26
C ARG A 186 14.24 20.11 0.39
N PHE A 187 13.23 19.44 0.96
CA PHE A 187 11.92 19.31 0.37
C PHE A 187 11.10 20.60 0.59
N PRO A 188 10.19 20.99 -0.32
CA PRO A 188 9.30 22.14 -0.12
C PRO A 188 8.49 22.02 1.17
N GLY A 189 8.41 23.09 1.97
CA GLY A 189 7.65 23.14 3.22
C GLY A 189 8.21 22.31 4.39
N LYS A 190 9.30 21.55 4.19
CA LYS A 190 9.87 20.66 5.21
C LYS A 190 11.22 21.14 5.72
N LYS A 191 11.66 20.58 6.85
CA LYS A 191 13.02 20.78 7.34
C LYS A 191 14.07 20.19 6.41
N LYS A 192 15.27 20.75 6.51
CA LYS A 192 16.49 20.21 5.93
C LYS A 192 16.84 18.88 6.60
N VAL A 193 17.17 17.87 5.80
CA VAL A 193 17.51 16.53 6.29
C VAL A 193 18.72 15.96 5.55
N TRP A 194 19.27 14.87 6.07
CA TRP A 194 20.34 14.12 5.43
C TRP A 194 19.81 12.76 4.98
N LEU A 195 20.00 12.41 3.71
CA LEU A 195 19.59 11.16 3.11
C LEU A 195 20.83 10.36 2.73
N MET A 196 21.00 9.19 3.33
CA MET A 196 21.87 8.14 2.82
C MET A 196 21.07 7.31 1.81
N TYR A 197 21.51 7.31 0.57
CA TYR A 197 21.03 6.41 -0.49
C TYR A 197 22.08 5.34 -0.70
N ALA A 198 21.71 4.09 -0.47
CA ALA A 198 22.48 2.93 -0.85
C ALA A 198 21.74 2.12 -1.91
N THR A 199 22.49 1.62 -2.88
CA THR A 199 22.05 0.53 -3.76
C THR A 199 22.93 -0.69 -3.52
N MET A 200 22.32 -1.86 -3.59
CA MET A 200 22.99 -3.15 -3.34
C MET A 200 22.74 -4.08 -4.52
N LYS A 201 23.79 -4.53 -5.18
CA LYS A 201 23.71 -5.53 -6.26
C LYS A 201 23.83 -6.93 -5.67
N SER A 202 22.94 -7.83 -6.06
CA SER A 202 22.97 -9.25 -5.71
C SER A 202 22.77 -10.11 -6.97
N GLN A 203 22.91 -11.43 -6.84
CA GLN A 203 22.59 -12.37 -7.92
C GLN A 203 21.10 -12.40 -8.27
N THR A 204 20.21 -11.95 -7.36
CA THR A 204 18.76 -11.91 -7.56
C THR A 204 18.25 -10.56 -8.06
N GLY A 205 19.14 -9.60 -8.33
CA GLY A 205 18.82 -8.25 -8.79
C GLY A 205 19.40 -7.17 -7.89
N ASN A 206 18.78 -5.99 -7.86
CA ASN A 206 19.26 -4.85 -7.12
C ASN A 206 18.26 -4.46 -6.01
N GLY A 207 18.79 -4.07 -4.84
CA GLY A 207 18.03 -3.54 -3.72
C GLY A 207 18.26 -2.05 -3.53
N ILE A 208 17.26 -1.36 -3.00
CA ILE A 208 17.32 0.05 -2.58
C ILE A 208 17.25 0.11 -1.07
N PHE A 209 18.15 0.88 -0.46
CA PHE A 209 18.10 1.24 0.94
C PHE A 209 18.24 2.76 1.08
N ILE A 210 17.24 3.39 1.69
CA ILE A 210 17.21 4.82 1.96
C ILE A 210 17.18 4.98 3.47
N LYS A 211 18.04 5.83 4.05
CA LYS A 211 17.98 6.22 5.46
C LYS A 211 18.05 7.74 5.59
N ILE A 212 17.06 8.32 6.26
CA ILE A 212 16.90 9.77 6.42
C ILE A 212 17.08 10.14 7.88
N PHE A 213 17.87 11.18 8.14
CA PHE A 213 18.20 11.71 9.46
C PHE A 213 17.76 13.17 9.57
N PHE A 214 17.13 13.55 10.67
CA PHE A 214 16.67 14.92 10.90
C PHE A 214 17.74 15.84 11.51
N ASP A 215 18.81 15.26 12.07
CA ASP A 215 20.00 15.97 12.55
C ASP A 215 21.27 15.39 11.90
N LYS A 216 22.28 16.25 11.73
CA LYS A 216 23.62 15.91 11.24
C LYS A 216 24.37 15.00 12.22
N LYS A 217 24.14 15.17 13.52
CA LYS A 217 24.77 14.36 14.58
C LYS A 217 24.31 12.89 14.53
N ASP A 218 23.05 12.65 14.18
CA ASP A 218 22.50 11.30 14.04
C ASP A 218 23.07 10.59 12.80
N LEU A 219 23.44 11.35 11.76
CA LEU A 219 24.20 10.85 10.61
C LEU A 219 25.67 10.54 10.99
N GLU A 220 26.34 11.45 11.69
CA GLU A 220 27.77 11.33 12.02
C GLU A 220 28.04 10.24 13.08
N SER A 221 27.08 9.98 13.97
CA SER A 221 27.12 8.82 14.88
C SER A 221 26.76 7.49 14.21
N ASN A 222 26.37 7.51 12.93
CA ASN A 222 26.04 6.34 12.11
C ASN A 222 27.21 5.95 11.16
N ASP A 223 28.45 6.31 11.48
CA ASP A 223 29.69 5.95 10.74
C ASP A 223 30.05 4.45 10.85
N GLY A 224 29.05 3.56 10.74
CA GLY A 224 29.18 2.09 10.67
C GLY A 224 29.23 1.56 9.23
N PHE A 225 29.89 2.28 8.33
CA PHE A 225 30.18 1.90 6.94
C PHE A 225 31.54 2.45 6.50
#